data_AF-A0A7C2DPF0-F1
#
_entry.id   AF-A0A7C2DPF0-F1
#
_cell.length_a   1.000
_cell.length_b   1.000
_cell.length_c   1.000
_cell.angle_alpha   90.00
_cell.angle_beta   90.00
_cell.angle_gamma   90.00
#
_symmetry.space_group_name_H-M   'P 1'
#
loop_
_entity.id
_entity.type
_entity.pdbx_description
1 polymer ?
#
loop_
_entity_poly.entity_id
_entity_poly.type
_entity_poly.pdbx_seq_one_letter_code
_entity_poly.pdbx_strand_id
1 'polypeptide(L)'
;MPLAEDVSLEELARRTEGYSGADIEAVCREAAMNAMRRLVRELGLKDAKHELPKEAEERLLVTKEDFEKALQEIGPSVSPELNKLYERIMESRKRLEPKKKEEEEKLSYML
;
A
#
# COMPACT_ATOMS: atom_id res chain seq x y z
N MET A 1 9.01 7.96 -8.94
CA MET A 1 8.56 6.86 -9.81
C MET A 1 7.67 7.45 -10.90
N PRO A 2 8.18 7.60 -12.12
CA PRO A 2 7.38 8.06 -13.25
C PRO A 2 6.47 6.94 -13.78
N LEU A 3 5.25 7.29 -14.18
CA LEU A 3 4.23 6.36 -14.66
C LEU A 3 4.03 6.52 -16.15
N ALA A 4 3.81 5.42 -16.85
CA ALA A 4 3.29 5.45 -18.22
C ALA A 4 1.79 5.79 -18.22
N GLU A 5 1.28 6.26 -19.36
CA GLU A 5 -0.11 6.69 -19.54
C GLU A 5 -1.14 5.56 -19.35
N ASP A 6 -0.70 4.30 -19.43
CA ASP A 6 -1.55 3.12 -19.28
C ASP A 6 -1.84 2.75 -17.82
N VAL A 7 -1.24 3.46 -16.85
CA VAL A 7 -1.43 3.22 -15.41
C VAL A 7 -2.62 4.03 -14.87
N SER A 8 -3.67 3.34 -14.43
CA SER A 8 -4.78 3.95 -13.67
C SER A 8 -4.61 3.70 -12.17
N LEU A 9 -4.41 4.77 -11.41
CA LEU A 9 -4.33 4.70 -9.95
C LEU A 9 -5.66 4.28 -9.32
N GLU A 10 -6.79 4.68 -9.92
CA GLU A 10 -8.12 4.28 -9.47
C GLU A 10 -8.36 2.77 -9.66
N GLU A 11 -7.86 2.18 -10.77
CA GLU A 11 -7.93 0.74 -10.98
C GLU A 11 -7.07 -0.02 -9.96
N LEU A 12 -5.85 0.44 -9.71
CA LEU A 12 -4.96 -0.14 -8.71
C LEU A 12 -5.58 -0.08 -7.31
N ALA A 13 -6.14 1.07 -6.92
CA ALA A 13 -6.80 1.25 -5.63
C ALA A 13 -7.99 0.28 -5.42
N ARG A 14 -8.77 0.01 -6.48
CA ARG A 14 -9.87 -0.97 -6.41
C ARG A 14 -9.40 -2.41 -6.26
N ARG A 15 -8.18 -2.72 -6.70
CA ARG A 15 -7.63 -4.09 -6.70
C ARG A 15 -6.85 -4.44 -5.45
N THR A 16 -6.54 -3.46 -4.62
CA THR A 16 -5.72 -3.63 -3.41
C THR A 16 -6.54 -3.63 -2.13
N GLU A 17 -7.78 -4.11 -2.19
CA GLU A 17 -8.55 -4.38 -0.97
C GLU A 17 -7.85 -5.42 -0.10
N GLY A 18 -7.76 -5.16 1.22
CA GLY A 18 -7.03 -6.01 2.16
C GLY A 18 -5.51 -5.80 2.19
N TYR A 19 -4.97 -4.89 1.37
CA TYR A 19 -3.57 -4.50 1.45
C TYR A 19 -3.38 -3.48 2.56
N SER A 20 -2.34 -3.67 3.36
CA SER A 20 -1.83 -2.66 4.29
C SER A 20 -0.98 -1.61 3.55
N GLY A 21 -0.64 -0.51 4.22
CA GLY A 21 0.29 0.47 3.66
C GLY A 21 1.66 -0.12 3.31
N ALA A 22 2.13 -1.12 4.07
CA ALA A 22 3.37 -1.83 3.78
C ALA A 22 3.27 -2.71 2.53
N ASP A 23 2.11 -3.34 2.30
CA ASP A 23 1.87 -4.15 1.10
C ASP A 23 1.84 -3.25 -0.14
N ILE A 24 1.16 -2.10 -0.06
CA ILE A 24 1.14 -1.10 -1.14
C ILE A 24 2.56 -0.58 -1.45
N GLU A 25 3.35 -0.27 -0.42
CA GLU A 25 4.74 0.13 -0.59
C GLU A 25 5.54 -0.96 -1.31
N ALA A 26 5.36 -2.22 -0.90
CA ALA A 26 6.01 -3.35 -1.54
C ALA A 26 5.60 -3.49 -3.01
N VAL A 27 4.30 -3.39 -3.33
CA VAL A 27 3.79 -3.42 -4.72
C VAL A 27 4.44 -2.34 -5.57
N CYS A 28 4.49 -1.09 -5.08
CA CYS A 28 5.11 0.02 -5.79
C CYS A 28 6.61 -0.21 -6.02
N ARG A 29 7.31 -0.73 -5.01
CA ARG A 29 8.75 -1.05 -5.11
C ARG A 29 8.99 -2.14 -6.15
N GLU A 30 8.20 -3.18 -6.13
CA GLU A 30 8.33 -4.31 -7.06
C GLU A 30 7.99 -3.91 -8.49
N ALA A 31 6.95 -3.09 -8.68
CA ALA A 31 6.61 -2.53 -10.00
C ALA A 31 7.76 -1.67 -10.56
N ALA A 32 8.40 -0.84 -9.72
CA ALA A 32 9.58 -0.08 -10.13
C ALA A 32 10.77 -0.99 -10.50
N MET A 33 10.98 -2.08 -9.76
CA MET A 33 12.01 -3.07 -10.08
C MET A 33 11.71 -3.85 -11.37
N ASN A 34 10.43 -4.15 -11.64
CA ASN A 34 10.00 -4.73 -12.90
C ASN A 34 10.31 -3.83 -14.09
N ALA A 35 9.98 -2.53 -13.98
CA ALA A 35 10.30 -1.54 -15.00
C ALA A 35 11.82 -1.41 -15.23
N MET A 36 12.60 -1.38 -14.14
CA MET A 36 14.07 -1.31 -14.22
C MET A 36 14.66 -2.56 -14.88
N ARG A 37 14.23 -3.76 -14.49
CA ARG A 37 14.68 -5.02 -15.10
C ARG A 37 14.31 -5.11 -16.58
N ARG A 38 13.13 -4.62 -16.98
CA ARG A 38 12.72 -4.50 -18.39
C ARG A 38 13.70 -3.61 -19.15
N LEU A 39 13.96 -2.41 -18.64
CA LEU A 39 14.84 -1.44 -19.30
C LEU A 39 16.28 -1.95 -19.45
N VAL A 40 16.86 -2.55 -18.40
CA VAL A 40 18.20 -3.15 -18.44
C VAL A 40 18.28 -4.21 -19.54
N ARG A 41 17.25 -5.06 -19.66
CA ARG A 41 17.17 -6.09 -20.71
C ARG A 41 17.05 -5.48 -22.11
N GLU A 42 16.23 -4.45 -22.29
CA GLU A 42 16.06 -3.76 -23.57
C GLU A 42 17.34 -3.07 -24.06
N LEU A 43 18.15 -2.56 -23.13
CA LEU A 43 19.43 -1.91 -23.43
C LEU A 43 20.60 -2.91 -23.58
N GLY A 44 20.35 -4.21 -23.37
CA GLY A 44 21.39 -5.24 -23.43
C GLY A 44 22.47 -5.09 -22.35
N LEU A 45 22.17 -4.39 -21.25
CA LEU A 45 23.10 -4.18 -20.15
C LEU A 45 23.22 -5.48 -19.35
N LYS A 46 24.44 -6.01 -19.25
CA LYS A 46 24.70 -7.32 -18.60
C LYS A 46 24.75 -7.25 -17.07
N ASP A 47 24.94 -6.05 -16.50
CA ASP A 47 25.07 -5.83 -15.06
C ASP A 47 24.31 -4.58 -14.63
N ALA A 48 23.42 -4.72 -13.64
CA ALA A 48 22.71 -3.61 -12.98
C ALA A 48 23.60 -2.81 -11.99
N LYS A 49 24.93 -3.01 -12.04
CA LYS A 49 25.90 -2.36 -11.13
C LYS A 49 26.40 -1.00 -11.62
N HIS A 50 26.10 -0.64 -12.87
CA HIS A 50 26.46 0.66 -13.43
C HIS A 50 25.26 1.59 -13.32
N GLU A 51 25.53 2.87 -13.06
CA GLU A 51 24.54 3.94 -13.18
C GLU A 51 23.88 3.86 -14.57
N LEU A 52 22.55 4.03 -14.61
CA LEU A 52 21.85 4.04 -15.88
C LEU A 52 22.35 5.25 -16.70
N PRO A 53 22.57 5.08 -18.02
CA PRO A 53 22.76 6.23 -18.90
C PRO A 53 21.60 7.21 -18.72
N LYS A 54 21.86 8.53 -18.77
CA LYS A 54 20.81 9.54 -18.57
C LYS A 54 19.64 9.36 -19.54
N GLU A 55 19.93 8.94 -20.78
CA GLU A 55 18.94 8.66 -21.82
C GLU A 55 18.05 7.45 -21.47
N ALA A 56 18.55 6.53 -20.64
CA ALA A 56 17.79 5.40 -20.12
C ALA A 56 16.91 5.82 -18.94
N GLU A 57 17.39 6.73 -18.08
CA GLU A 57 16.59 7.28 -16.97
C GLU A 57 15.32 7.98 -17.48
N GLU A 58 15.42 8.75 -18.56
CA GLU A 58 14.27 9.42 -19.19
C GLU A 58 13.25 8.42 -19.79
N ARG A 59 13.72 7.22 -20.14
CA ARG A 59 12.88 6.14 -20.69
C ARG A 59 12.30 5.21 -19.62
N LEU A 60 12.75 5.33 -18.38
CA LEU A 60 12.29 4.48 -17.29
C LEU A 60 10.88 4.89 -16.87
N LEU A 61 9.86 4.31 -17.50
CA LEU A 61 8.47 4.47 -17.11
C LEU A 61 7.95 3.14 -16.53
N VAL A 62 7.20 3.22 -15.43
CA VAL A 62 6.48 2.06 -14.88
C VAL A 62 5.14 1.93 -15.59
N THR A 63 4.88 0.75 -16.19
CA THR A 63 3.67 0.48 -16.98
C THR A 63 2.66 -0.32 -16.18
N LYS A 64 1.45 -0.47 -16.74
CA LYS A 64 0.42 -1.34 -16.16
C LYS A 64 0.94 -2.77 -15.96
N GLU A 65 1.66 -3.32 -16.93
CA GLU A 65 2.21 -4.68 -16.87
C GLU A 65 3.16 -4.89 -15.69
N ASP A 66 3.93 -3.86 -15.31
CA ASP A 66 4.84 -3.95 -14.16
C ASP A 66 4.09 -4.07 -12.84
N PHE A 67 2.97 -3.34 -12.72
CA PHE A 67 2.05 -3.48 -11.59
C PHE A 67 1.31 -4.81 -11.59
N GLU A 68 0.90 -5.32 -12.76
CA GLU A 68 0.26 -6.65 -12.83
C GLU A 68 1.17 -7.74 -12.28
N LYS A 69 2.45 -7.72 -12.64
CA LYS A 69 3.45 -8.66 -12.12
C LYS A 69 3.67 -8.46 -10.62
N ALA A 70 3.79 -7.22 -10.16
CA ALA A 70 3.96 -6.92 -8.74
C ALA A 70 2.79 -7.43 -7.88
N LEU A 71 1.54 -7.26 -8.35
CA LEU A 71 0.33 -7.74 -7.66
C LEU A 71 0.18 -9.28 -7.67
N GLN A 72 0.87 -9.99 -8.57
CA GLN A 72 0.92 -11.45 -8.54
C GLN A 72 1.89 -11.98 -7.47
N GLU A 73 2.96 -11.24 -7.21
CA GLU A 73 4.00 -11.63 -6.24
C GLU A 73 3.67 -11.15 -4.82
N ILE A 74 3.01 -10.01 -4.70
CA ILE A 74 2.74 -9.35 -3.43
C ILE A 74 1.24 -9.40 -3.18
N GLY A 75 0.83 -10.24 -2.23
CA GLY A 75 -0.56 -10.38 -1.80
C GLY A 75 -0.94 -9.51 -0.60
N PRO A 76 -2.24 -9.40 -0.28
CA PRO A 76 -2.72 -8.68 0.89
C PRO A 76 -2.26 -9.36 2.18
N SER A 77 -1.77 -8.57 3.14
CA SER A 77 -1.43 -9.07 4.49
C SER A 77 -2.61 -9.01 5.46
N VAL A 78 -3.65 -8.22 5.18
CA VAL A 78 -4.79 -8.04 6.09
C VAL A 78 -5.93 -8.94 5.66
N SER A 79 -6.18 -10.00 6.44
CA SER A 79 -7.28 -10.91 6.17
C SER A 79 -8.64 -10.36 6.65
N PRO A 80 -9.77 -10.78 6.04
CA PRO A 80 -11.10 -10.41 6.50
C PRO A 80 -11.37 -10.78 7.97
N GLU A 81 -10.80 -11.91 8.44
CA GLU A 81 -10.92 -12.38 9.83
C GLU A 81 -10.18 -11.45 10.79
N LEU A 82 -8.98 -11.00 10.40
CA LEU A 82 -8.19 -10.06 11.18
C LEU A 82 -8.93 -8.72 11.34
N ASN A 83 -9.54 -8.21 10.27
CA ASN A 83 -10.38 -7.01 10.32
C ASN A 83 -11.56 -7.17 11.30
N LYS A 84 -12.31 -8.28 11.21
CA LYS A 84 -13.42 -8.56 12.13
C LYS A 84 -12.97 -8.65 13.59
N LEU A 85 -11.79 -9.20 13.84
CA LEU A 85 -11.20 -9.26 15.17
C LEU A 85 -10.89 -7.85 15.69
N TYR A 86 -10.26 -7.00 14.88
CA TYR A 86 -9.97 -5.62 15.25
C TYR A 86 -11.24 -4.83 15.55
N GLU A 87 -12.28 -4.95 14.72
CA GLU A 87 -13.58 -4.32 14.96
C GLU A 87 -14.16 -4.71 16.32
N ARG A 88 -14.19 -6.02 16.64
CA ARG A 88 -14.68 -6.52 17.94
C ARG A 88 -13.87 -5.97 19.12
N ILE A 89 -12.54 -5.92 18.99
CA ILE A 89 -11.67 -5.35 20.03
C ILE A 89 -12.00 -3.87 20.22
N MET A 90 -12.16 -3.10 19.14
CA MET A 90 -12.50 -1.68 19.21
C MET A 90 -13.88 -1.43 19.83
N GLU A 91 -14.88 -2.26 19.50
CA GLU A 91 -16.22 -2.18 20.08
C GLU A 91 -16.20 -2.47 21.59
N SER A 92 -15.47 -3.49 22.01
CA SER A 92 -15.35 -3.82 23.44
C SER A 92 -14.66 -2.69 24.22
N ARG A 93 -13.65 -2.05 23.63
CA ARG A 93 -13.00 -0.86 24.22
C ARG A 93 -13.94 0.33 24.36
N LYS A 94 -14.75 0.65 23.35
CA LYS A 94 -15.76 1.73 23.44
C LYS A 94 -16.77 1.50 24.57
N ARG A 95 -17.12 0.25 24.86
CA ARG A 95 -18.01 -0.09 25.98
C ARG A 95 -17.37 0.05 27.36
N LEU A 96 -16.04 0.03 27.41
CA LEU A 96 -15.25 0.11 28.65
C LEU A 96 -14.75 1.53 28.94
N GLU A 97 -14.94 2.49 28.03
CA GLU A 97 -14.65 3.90 28.32
C GLU A 97 -15.58 4.39 29.43
N PRO A 98 -15.06 4.81 30.60
CA PRO A 98 -15.90 5.31 31.67
C PRO A 98 -16.66 6.55 31.16
N LYS A 99 -17.98 6.54 31.31
CA LYS A 99 -18.83 7.70 30.97
C LYS A 99 -18.49 8.87 31.91
N LYS A 100 -17.53 9.72 31.51
CA LYS A 100 -17.19 10.96 32.24
C LYS A 100 -18.40 11.87 32.54
N LYS A 101 -19.49 11.75 31.78
CA LYS A 101 -20.68 12.59 31.93
C LYS A 101 -21.61 12.21 33.09
N GLU A 102 -21.68 10.94 33.52
CA GLU A 102 -22.61 10.55 34.60
C GLU A 102 -22.06 10.86 36.00
N GLU A 103 -20.74 11.00 36.15
CA GLU A 103 -20.11 11.37 37.42
C GLU A 103 -20.11 12.89 37.67
N GLU A 104 -19.87 13.72 36.65
CA GLU A 104 -19.96 15.19 36.79
C GLU A 104 -21.39 15.66 37.11
N GLU A 105 -22.39 15.04 36.48
CA GLU A 105 -23.80 15.39 36.73
C GLU A 105 -24.22 14.97 38.15
N LYS A 106 -23.84 13.77 38.61
CA LYS A 106 -24.11 13.33 39.99
C LYS A 106 -23.38 14.16 41.04
N LEU A 107 -22.15 14.60 40.77
CA LEU A 107 -21.39 15.44 41.70
C LEU A 107 -21.99 16.86 41.78
N SER A 108 -22.53 17.38 40.68
CA SER A 108 -23.29 18.64 40.65
C SER A 108 -24.59 18.60 41.46
N TYR A 109 -25.23 17.42 41.62
CA TYR A 109 -26.42 17.26 42.46
C TYR A 109 -26.10 16.98 43.93
N MET A 110 -24.82 16.90 44.31
CA MET A 110 -24.35 16.58 45.65
C MET A 110 -23.59 17.73 46.36
N LEU A 111 -23.43 18.88 45.69
CA LEU A 111 -22.91 20.15 46.25
C LEU A 111 -24.03 21.19 46.30
#